data_AF-A0A5J4T9J7-F1
#
_entry.id   AF-A0A5J4T9J7-F1
#
_cell.length_a   1.000
_cell.length_b   1.000
_cell.length_c   1.000
_cell.angle_alpha   90.00
_cell.angle_beta   90.00
_cell.angle_gamma   90.00
#
_symmetry.space_group_name_H-M   'P 1'
#
loop_
_entity.id
_entity.type
_entity.pdbx_description
1 polymer ?
#
loop_
_entity_poly.entity_id
_entity_poly.type
_entity_poly.pdbx_seq_one_letter_code
_entity_poly.pdbx_strand_id
1 'polypeptide(L)'
;MKSIIKEGEGKSSEERMKIIEQGGLKEICEVIHSSLEGEMNWNKQYLIELGCEAASNLLKDNKESIPFAIESGGIIDQIISLLNKLPIENINENHLLPLYDIVNQSNYEQIKILVEKGILKVMNKILNSEDEFVLLRSTIILMKLINGIGELEGEGKPNPLLKEIEKDGTLTKLIEIFRNDKYQIKDIKSFAACSIGFLFKAMSVPSEIGSQIIILLKNFIINNIQSIKS
;
A
#
# COMPACT_ATOMS: atom_id res chain seq x y z
N MET A 1 1.35 -16.96 -16.89
CA MET A 1 0.89 -15.57 -16.71
C MET A 1 -0.37 -15.20 -17.48
N LYS A 2 -0.38 -15.10 -18.81
CA LYS A 2 -1.61 -14.70 -19.54
C LYS A 2 -2.82 -15.63 -19.30
N SER A 3 -2.58 -16.92 -19.00
CA SER A 3 -3.64 -17.86 -18.57
C SER A 3 -4.20 -17.45 -17.21
N ILE A 4 -3.34 -17.27 -16.20
CA ILE A 4 -3.73 -16.85 -14.84
C ILE A 4 -4.47 -15.50 -14.84
N ILE A 5 -4.03 -14.52 -15.65
CA ILE A 5 -4.72 -13.23 -15.78
C ILE A 5 -6.14 -13.44 -16.31
N LYS A 6 -6.29 -14.16 -17.44
CA LYS A 6 -7.60 -14.52 -17.99
C LYS A 6 -8.45 -15.38 -17.05
N GLU A 7 -7.81 -16.15 -16.20
CA GLU A 7 -8.48 -16.99 -15.20
C GLU A 7 -8.84 -16.22 -13.93
N GLY A 8 -8.27 -15.05 -13.65
CA GLY A 8 -8.68 -14.22 -12.51
C GLY A 8 -9.66 -13.11 -12.90
N GLU A 9 -9.49 -12.55 -14.09
CA GLU A 9 -10.24 -11.38 -14.56
C GLU A 9 -11.72 -11.71 -14.84
N GLY A 10 -12.63 -10.92 -14.27
CA GLY A 10 -14.08 -11.11 -14.41
C GLY A 10 -14.68 -12.27 -13.61
N LYS A 11 -13.87 -13.03 -12.86
CA LYS A 11 -14.34 -14.12 -12.00
C LYS A 11 -14.86 -13.62 -10.65
N SER A 12 -15.65 -14.41 -9.95
CA SER A 12 -16.09 -14.13 -8.58
C SER A 12 -14.95 -14.31 -7.56
N SER A 13 -15.09 -13.78 -6.34
CA SER A 13 -14.11 -14.02 -5.25
C SER A 13 -13.93 -15.50 -4.95
N GLU A 14 -15.01 -16.29 -4.96
CA GLU A 14 -14.97 -17.75 -4.76
C GLU A 14 -14.18 -18.48 -5.85
N GLU A 15 -14.37 -18.10 -7.11
CA GLU A 15 -13.64 -18.69 -8.23
C GLU A 15 -12.15 -18.35 -8.19
N ARG A 16 -11.81 -17.11 -7.83
CA ARG A 16 -10.43 -16.69 -7.61
C ARG A 16 -9.80 -17.43 -6.43
N MET A 17 -10.57 -17.67 -5.37
CA MET A 17 -10.11 -18.43 -4.21
C MET A 17 -9.70 -19.86 -4.58
N LYS A 18 -10.45 -20.55 -5.46
CA LYS A 18 -10.07 -21.89 -5.95
C LYS A 18 -8.72 -21.89 -6.67
N ILE A 19 -8.41 -20.85 -7.44
CA ILE A 19 -7.12 -20.71 -8.13
C ILE A 19 -6.00 -20.52 -7.10
N ILE A 20 -6.25 -19.71 -6.05
CA ILE A 20 -5.29 -19.48 -4.97
C ILE A 20 -5.02 -20.79 -4.20
N GLU A 21 -6.06 -21.54 -3.85
CA GLU A 21 -5.96 -22.84 -3.17
C GLU A 21 -5.20 -23.88 -4.00
N GLN A 22 -5.26 -23.77 -5.33
CA GLN A 22 -4.51 -24.61 -6.26
C GLN A 22 -3.06 -24.15 -6.47
N GLY A 23 -2.61 -23.09 -5.80
CA GLY A 23 -1.23 -22.61 -5.85
C GLY A 23 -0.98 -21.43 -6.78
N GLY A 24 -2.02 -20.78 -7.31
CA GLY A 24 -1.87 -19.68 -8.28
C GLY A 24 -0.98 -18.52 -7.79
N LEU A 25 -1.04 -18.15 -6.51
CA LEU A 25 -0.13 -17.14 -5.94
C LEU A 25 1.34 -17.61 -5.92
N LYS A 26 1.58 -18.91 -5.70
CA LYS A 26 2.93 -19.48 -5.67
C LYS A 26 3.55 -19.49 -7.07
N GLU A 27 2.79 -19.87 -8.09
CA GLU A 27 3.23 -19.78 -9.49
C GLU A 27 3.59 -18.34 -9.88
N ILE A 28 2.79 -17.36 -9.44
CA ILE A 28 3.09 -15.94 -9.66
C ILE A 28 4.40 -15.54 -8.96
N CYS A 29 4.62 -16.01 -7.73
CA CYS A 29 5.85 -15.74 -6.99
C CYS A 29 7.08 -16.25 -7.74
N GLU A 30 7.03 -17.47 -8.28
CA GLU A 30 8.12 -18.06 -9.06
C GLU A 30 8.44 -17.26 -10.32
N VAL A 31 7.43 -16.76 -11.03
CA VAL A 31 7.62 -15.90 -12.21
C VAL A 31 8.28 -14.59 -11.83
N ILE A 32 7.80 -13.90 -10.79
CA ILE A 32 8.41 -12.64 -10.33
C ILE A 32 9.84 -12.90 -9.85
N HIS A 33 10.07 -13.98 -9.10
CA HIS A 33 11.37 -14.33 -8.55
C HIS A 33 12.40 -14.56 -9.66
N SER A 34 12.11 -15.45 -10.60
CA SER A 34 12.98 -15.75 -11.75
C SER A 34 13.21 -14.54 -12.65
N SER A 35 12.22 -13.66 -12.78
CA SER A 35 12.36 -12.41 -13.54
C SER A 35 13.26 -11.39 -12.85
N LEU A 36 13.47 -11.50 -11.53
CA LEU A 36 14.38 -10.64 -10.76
C LEU A 36 15.81 -11.16 -10.71
N GLU A 37 16.09 -12.36 -11.20
CA GLU A 37 17.44 -12.91 -11.24
C GLU A 37 18.23 -12.40 -12.46
N GLY A 38 19.51 -12.11 -12.27
CA GLY A 38 20.39 -11.64 -13.35
C GLY A 38 20.07 -10.22 -13.85
N GLU A 39 20.55 -9.89 -15.04
CA GLU A 39 20.36 -8.56 -15.63
C GLU A 39 18.89 -8.33 -16.02
N MET A 40 18.37 -7.14 -15.67
CA MET A 40 17.02 -6.72 -15.97
C MET A 40 16.91 -6.29 -17.44
N ASN A 41 15.98 -6.88 -18.17
CA ASN A 41 15.66 -6.50 -19.55
C ASN A 41 14.15 -6.28 -19.69
N TRP A 42 13.72 -5.75 -20.84
CA TRP A 42 12.32 -5.41 -21.09
C TRP A 42 11.37 -6.61 -20.92
N ASN A 43 11.77 -7.82 -21.35
CA ASN A 43 10.94 -9.02 -21.18
C ASN A 43 10.72 -9.35 -19.71
N LYS A 44 11.75 -9.23 -18.87
CA LYS A 44 11.65 -9.46 -17.42
C LYS A 44 10.80 -8.40 -16.73
N GLN A 45 10.97 -7.13 -17.08
CA GLN A 45 10.11 -6.05 -16.58
C GLN A 45 8.64 -6.31 -16.91
N TYR A 46 8.35 -6.67 -18.16
CA TYR A 46 7.01 -7.00 -18.60
C TYR A 46 6.43 -8.22 -17.86
N LEU A 47 7.23 -9.27 -17.61
CA LEU A 47 6.79 -10.43 -16.83
C LEU A 47 6.50 -10.10 -15.37
N ILE A 48 7.29 -9.20 -14.76
CA ILE A 48 7.05 -8.70 -13.41
C ILE A 48 5.73 -7.95 -13.35
N GLU A 49 5.48 -7.03 -14.29
CA GLU A 49 4.23 -6.27 -14.34
C GLU A 49 3.01 -7.19 -14.49
N LEU A 50 3.08 -8.17 -15.40
CA LEU A 50 2.03 -9.18 -15.54
C LEU A 50 1.86 -10.03 -14.27
N GLY A 51 2.96 -10.31 -13.56
CA GLY A 51 2.93 -10.99 -12.27
C GLY A 51 2.17 -10.20 -11.21
N CYS A 52 2.48 -8.91 -11.09
CA CYS A 52 1.79 -8.01 -10.17
C CYS A 52 0.31 -7.84 -10.54
N GLU A 53 -0.01 -7.67 -11.83
CA GLU A 53 -1.40 -7.58 -12.29
C GLU A 53 -2.19 -8.86 -11.98
N ALA A 54 -1.62 -10.03 -12.26
CA ALA A 54 -2.27 -11.30 -11.94
C ALA A 54 -2.50 -11.50 -10.44
N ALA A 55 -1.51 -11.14 -9.61
CA ALA A 55 -1.66 -11.22 -8.16
C ALA A 55 -2.77 -10.28 -7.68
N SER A 56 -2.78 -9.03 -8.15
CA SER A 56 -3.84 -8.07 -7.85
C SER A 56 -5.21 -8.61 -8.24
N ASN A 57 -5.36 -9.16 -9.45
CA ASN A 57 -6.63 -9.75 -9.89
C ASN A 57 -7.12 -10.85 -8.96
N LEU A 58 -6.23 -11.73 -8.45
CA LEU A 58 -6.60 -12.79 -7.50
C LEU A 58 -7.00 -12.25 -6.12
N LEU A 59 -6.33 -11.20 -5.65
CA LEU A 59 -6.41 -10.67 -4.28
C LEU A 59 -7.50 -9.59 -4.11
N LYS A 60 -7.82 -8.86 -5.18
CA LYS A 60 -8.80 -7.77 -5.18
C LYS A 60 -10.15 -8.25 -4.67
N ASP A 61 -10.75 -7.47 -3.78
CA ASP A 61 -12.07 -7.72 -3.19
C ASP A 61 -12.26 -9.15 -2.64
N ASN A 62 -11.18 -9.72 -2.08
CA ASN A 62 -11.14 -11.11 -1.62
C ASN A 62 -10.40 -11.22 -0.27
N LYS A 63 -11.11 -11.03 0.84
CA LYS A 63 -10.52 -11.01 2.19
C LYS A 63 -10.03 -12.39 2.64
N GLU A 64 -10.68 -13.42 2.14
CA GLU A 64 -10.38 -14.83 2.39
C GLU A 64 -9.03 -15.24 1.80
N SER A 65 -8.53 -14.51 0.80
CA SER A 65 -7.21 -14.74 0.20
C SER A 65 -6.04 -14.27 1.07
N ILE A 66 -6.27 -13.36 2.01
CA ILE A 66 -5.19 -12.68 2.74
C ILE A 66 -4.30 -13.61 3.55
N PRO A 67 -4.81 -14.65 4.24
CA PRO A 67 -3.96 -15.65 4.89
C PRO A 67 -2.94 -16.32 3.96
N PHE A 68 -3.31 -16.57 2.70
CA PHE A 68 -2.41 -17.11 1.68
C PHE A 68 -1.42 -16.07 1.19
N ALA A 69 -1.84 -14.81 1.08
CA ALA A 69 -0.97 -13.75 0.61
C ALA A 69 0.17 -13.44 1.60
N ILE A 70 -0.10 -13.54 2.91
CA ILE A 70 0.82 -13.19 3.98
C ILE A 70 1.61 -14.38 4.55
N GLU A 71 1.44 -15.58 3.99
CA GLU A 71 2.20 -16.76 4.42
C GLU A 71 3.71 -16.53 4.27
N SER A 72 4.52 -17.28 5.02
CA SER A 72 5.98 -17.18 4.95
C SER A 72 6.47 -17.58 3.55
N GLY A 73 7.21 -16.71 2.88
CA GLY A 73 7.62 -16.92 1.48
C GLY A 73 6.49 -16.70 0.47
N GLY A 74 5.33 -16.19 0.92
CA GLY A 74 4.19 -15.87 0.08
C GLY A 74 4.38 -14.62 -0.77
N ILE A 75 3.34 -14.25 -1.50
CA ILE A 75 3.38 -13.14 -2.46
C ILE A 75 3.78 -11.82 -1.81
N ILE A 76 3.42 -11.57 -0.55
CA ILE A 76 3.82 -10.32 0.12
C ILE A 76 5.34 -10.20 0.26
N ASP A 77 6.02 -11.28 0.62
CA ASP A 77 7.48 -11.29 0.78
C ASP A 77 8.17 -11.09 -0.57
N GLN A 78 7.58 -11.68 -1.62
CA GLN A 78 8.06 -11.53 -2.99
C GLN A 78 7.87 -10.09 -3.52
N ILE A 79 6.75 -9.42 -3.21
CA ILE A 79 6.50 -8.03 -3.59
C ILE A 79 7.40 -7.07 -2.80
N ILE A 80 7.60 -7.30 -1.49
CA ILE A 80 8.58 -6.54 -0.69
C ILE A 80 9.99 -6.68 -1.28
N SER A 81 10.39 -7.88 -1.67
CA SER A 81 11.69 -8.15 -2.32
C SER A 81 11.82 -7.40 -3.66
N LEU A 82 10.79 -7.46 -4.50
CA LEU A 82 10.70 -6.74 -5.76
C LEU A 82 10.91 -5.23 -5.57
N LEU A 83 10.11 -4.61 -4.72
CA LEU A 83 10.12 -3.16 -4.51
C LEU A 83 11.42 -2.67 -3.85
N ASN A 84 12.08 -3.51 -3.04
CA ASN A 84 13.40 -3.20 -2.51
C ASN A 84 14.48 -3.22 -3.60
N LYS A 85 14.43 -4.19 -4.53
CA LYS A 85 15.44 -4.38 -5.59
C LYS A 85 15.35 -3.35 -6.71
N LEU A 86 14.15 -2.94 -7.10
CA LEU A 86 13.98 -1.98 -8.19
C LEU A 86 14.48 -0.58 -7.80
N PRO A 87 15.20 0.14 -8.68
CA PRO A 87 15.38 1.59 -8.55
C PRO A 87 14.02 2.29 -8.44
N ILE A 88 13.93 3.39 -7.69
CA ILE A 88 12.66 4.09 -7.46
C ILE A 88 12.05 4.57 -8.77
N GLU A 89 12.88 4.99 -9.71
CA GLU A 89 12.52 5.48 -11.05
C GLU A 89 11.92 4.38 -11.94
N ASN A 90 12.17 3.11 -11.60
CA ASN A 90 11.63 1.95 -12.31
C ASN A 90 10.39 1.36 -11.62
N ILE A 91 9.93 1.94 -10.50
CA ILE A 91 8.69 1.53 -9.85
C ILE A 91 7.54 2.32 -10.47
N ASN A 92 6.59 1.63 -11.09
CA ASN A 92 5.32 2.19 -11.54
C ASN A 92 4.13 1.67 -10.70
N GLU A 93 2.93 2.16 -11.00
CA GLU A 93 1.70 1.81 -10.30
C GLU A 93 1.42 0.30 -10.26
N ASN A 94 1.69 -0.43 -11.35
CA ASN A 94 1.38 -1.86 -11.46
C ASN A 94 2.12 -2.68 -10.40
N HIS A 95 3.37 -2.32 -10.09
CA HIS A 95 4.14 -3.00 -9.03
C HIS A 95 3.50 -2.88 -7.64
N LEU A 96 2.68 -1.86 -7.41
CA LEU A 96 2.02 -1.61 -6.13
C LEU A 96 0.64 -2.25 -6.01
N LEU A 97 0.04 -2.72 -7.11
CA LEU A 97 -1.34 -3.24 -7.09
C LEU A 97 -1.55 -4.40 -6.12
N PRO A 98 -0.70 -5.46 -6.06
CA PRO A 98 -0.89 -6.54 -5.10
C PRO A 98 -0.83 -6.04 -3.66
N LEU A 99 0.13 -5.14 -3.37
CA LEU A 99 0.30 -4.59 -2.02
C LEU A 99 -0.91 -3.75 -1.62
N TYR A 100 -1.43 -2.94 -2.55
CA TYR A 100 -2.65 -2.16 -2.36
C TYR A 100 -3.85 -3.05 -2.02
N ASP A 101 -4.07 -4.12 -2.79
CA ASP A 101 -5.19 -5.04 -2.54
C ASP A 101 -5.04 -5.79 -1.22
N ILE A 102 -3.84 -6.29 -0.91
CA ILE A 102 -3.56 -6.97 0.37
C ILE A 102 -3.87 -6.04 1.54
N VAL A 103 -3.34 -4.81 1.52
CA VAL A 103 -3.53 -3.84 2.61
C VAL A 103 -5.00 -3.42 2.73
N ASN A 104 -5.73 -3.30 1.62
CA ASN A 104 -7.14 -2.90 1.66
C ASN A 104 -8.07 -3.97 2.21
N GLN A 105 -7.75 -5.24 1.98
CA GLN A 105 -8.57 -6.36 2.44
C GLN A 105 -8.13 -6.91 3.80
N SER A 106 -6.96 -6.48 4.29
CA SER A 106 -6.44 -6.89 5.60
C SER A 106 -7.25 -6.31 6.76
N ASN A 107 -7.49 -7.14 7.78
CA ASN A 107 -7.89 -6.67 9.10
C ASN A 107 -6.67 -6.13 9.88
N TYR A 108 -6.90 -5.56 11.07
CA TYR A 108 -5.82 -4.91 11.82
C TYR A 108 -4.71 -5.87 12.28
N GLU A 109 -5.02 -7.11 12.66
CA GLU A 109 -4.00 -8.10 12.99
C GLU A 109 -3.16 -8.50 11.76
N GLN A 110 -3.78 -8.59 10.59
CA GLN A 110 -3.08 -8.82 9.34
C GLN A 110 -2.19 -7.61 8.98
N ILE A 111 -2.65 -6.38 9.19
CA ILE A 111 -1.83 -5.16 9.05
C ILE A 111 -0.60 -5.22 9.95
N LYS A 112 -0.73 -5.72 11.18
CA LYS A 112 0.41 -5.94 12.07
C LYS A 112 1.44 -6.90 11.48
N ILE A 113 1.00 -8.03 10.93
CA ILE A 113 1.88 -8.98 10.24
C ILE A 113 2.59 -8.32 9.05
N LEU A 114 1.88 -7.50 8.27
CA LEU A 114 2.44 -6.75 7.15
C LEU A 114 3.53 -5.76 7.58
N VAL A 115 3.33 -5.07 8.70
CA VAL A 115 4.33 -4.17 9.29
C VAL A 115 5.54 -4.95 9.79
N GLU A 116 5.34 -6.08 10.49
CA GLU A 116 6.41 -6.96 10.97
C GLU A 116 7.27 -7.53 9.82
N LYS A 117 6.68 -7.74 8.64
CA LYS A 117 7.39 -8.12 7.41
C LYS A 117 8.21 -6.98 6.77
N GLY A 118 8.13 -5.77 7.29
CA GLY A 118 8.98 -4.64 6.89
C GLY A 118 8.41 -3.76 5.78
N ILE A 119 7.09 -3.76 5.57
CA ILE A 119 6.46 -2.92 4.52
C ILE A 119 6.72 -1.42 4.74
N LEU A 120 6.82 -0.94 5.98
CA LEU A 120 7.07 0.48 6.27
C LEU A 120 8.37 0.97 5.63
N LYS A 121 9.43 0.16 5.67
CA LYS A 121 10.71 0.50 5.03
C LYS A 121 10.59 0.64 3.52
N VAL A 122 9.79 -0.22 2.89
CA VAL A 122 9.50 -0.14 1.45
C VAL A 122 8.70 1.12 1.14
N MET A 123 7.70 1.44 1.97
CA MET A 123 6.88 2.65 1.77
C MET A 123 7.71 3.92 1.91
N ASN A 124 8.59 4.02 2.90
CA ASN A 124 9.51 5.16 3.06
C ASN A 124 10.31 5.44 1.77
N LYS A 125 10.88 4.40 1.16
CA LYS A 125 11.58 4.50 -0.12
C LYS A 125 10.65 5.03 -1.22
N ILE A 126 9.45 4.44 -1.36
CA ILE A 126 8.52 4.72 -2.45
C ILE A 126 7.92 6.13 -2.39
N LEU A 127 7.79 6.71 -1.21
CA LEU A 127 7.35 8.10 -1.04
C LEU A 127 8.29 9.14 -1.71
N ASN A 128 9.47 8.74 -2.16
CA ASN A 128 10.37 9.59 -2.94
C ASN A 128 10.14 9.52 -4.46
N SER A 129 9.12 8.79 -4.92
CA SER A 129 8.75 8.76 -6.33
C SER A 129 8.31 10.12 -6.83
N GLU A 130 8.73 10.48 -8.05
CA GLU A 130 8.21 11.64 -8.79
C GLU A 130 6.91 11.31 -9.55
N ASP A 131 6.59 10.02 -9.72
CA ASP A 131 5.36 9.56 -10.34
C ASP A 131 4.17 9.74 -9.37
N GLU A 132 3.21 10.58 -9.74
CA GLU A 132 2.05 10.89 -8.90
C GLU A 132 1.12 9.69 -8.68
N PHE A 133 1.01 8.73 -9.60
CA PHE A 133 0.20 7.53 -9.39
C PHE A 133 0.86 6.58 -8.38
N VAL A 134 2.19 6.44 -8.47
CA VAL A 134 2.98 5.71 -7.46
C VAL A 134 2.86 6.38 -6.10
N LEU A 135 2.93 7.71 -6.06
CA LEU A 135 2.80 8.47 -4.83
C LEU A 135 1.39 8.39 -4.23
N LEU A 136 0.35 8.42 -5.07
CA LEU A 136 -1.03 8.23 -4.66
C LEU A 136 -1.22 6.85 -4.02
N ARG A 137 -0.79 5.78 -4.68
CA ARG A 137 -0.91 4.42 -4.14
C ARG A 137 -0.15 4.24 -2.84
N SER A 138 1.10 4.69 -2.79
CA SER A 138 1.93 4.55 -1.59
C SER A 138 1.40 5.36 -0.40
N THR A 139 0.87 6.56 -0.61
CA THR A 139 0.24 7.35 0.46
C THR A 139 -1.04 6.69 0.99
N ILE A 140 -1.85 6.06 0.14
CA ILE A 140 -3.03 5.27 0.58
C ILE A 140 -2.60 4.06 1.41
N ILE A 141 -1.63 3.29 0.91
CA ILE A 141 -1.11 2.10 1.60
C ILE A 141 -0.57 2.49 2.98
N LEU A 142 0.28 3.52 3.03
CA LEU A 142 0.89 3.97 4.28
C LEU A 142 -0.16 4.48 5.28
N MET A 143 -1.16 5.25 4.82
CA MET A 143 -2.27 5.69 5.66
C MET A 143 -2.99 4.50 6.31
N LYS A 144 -3.28 3.44 5.53
CA LYS A 144 -3.96 2.24 6.02
C LYS A 144 -3.13 1.46 7.03
N LEU A 145 -1.81 1.33 6.80
CA LEU A 145 -0.90 0.68 7.74
C LEU A 145 -0.84 1.45 9.07
N ILE A 146 -0.65 2.77 9.00
CA ILE A 146 -0.61 3.64 10.18
C ILE A 146 -1.92 3.57 10.98
N ASN A 147 -3.05 3.68 10.29
CA ASN A 147 -4.36 3.57 10.92
C ASN A 147 -4.56 2.20 11.58
N GLY A 148 -4.30 1.10 10.85
CA GLY A 148 -4.50 -0.25 11.37
C GLY A 148 -3.68 -0.53 12.63
N ILE A 149 -2.40 -0.11 12.67
CA ILE A 149 -1.59 -0.24 13.89
C ILE A 149 -2.09 0.68 15.02
N GLY A 150 -2.48 1.92 14.69
CA GLY A 150 -3.03 2.84 15.68
C GLY A 150 -4.33 2.37 16.31
N GLU A 151 -5.17 1.65 15.56
CA GLU A 151 -6.43 1.07 16.03
C GLU A 151 -6.22 -0.13 16.95
N LEU A 152 -5.19 -0.96 16.73
CA LEU A 152 -4.87 -2.09 17.62
C LEU A 152 -4.53 -1.65 19.05
N GLU A 153 -3.98 -0.46 19.24
CA GLU A 153 -3.71 0.07 20.58
C GLU A 153 -5.00 0.38 21.37
N GLY A 154 -6.09 0.67 20.66
CA GLY A 154 -7.38 1.08 21.22
C GLY A 154 -7.53 2.60 21.39
N GLU A 155 -8.74 3.03 21.72
CA GLU A 155 -9.10 4.44 21.87
C GLU A 155 -8.28 5.16 22.95
N GLY A 156 -8.01 6.45 22.73
CA GLY A 156 -7.27 7.30 23.67
C GLY A 156 -5.78 6.98 23.81
N LYS A 157 -5.26 5.94 23.14
CA LYS A 157 -3.83 5.62 23.12
C LYS A 157 -3.12 6.19 21.90
N PRO A 158 -1.85 6.64 22.04
CA PRO A 158 -1.05 7.14 20.94
C PRO A 158 -0.73 6.05 19.93
N ASN A 159 -0.44 6.46 18.69
CA ASN A 159 0.00 5.51 17.66
C ASN A 159 1.44 5.04 17.95
N PRO A 160 1.69 3.72 18.04
CA PRO A 160 3.00 3.21 18.44
C PRO A 160 4.05 3.39 17.34
N LEU A 161 3.64 3.62 16.09
CA LEU A 161 4.55 3.87 14.97
C LEU A 161 5.15 5.28 14.97
N LEU A 162 4.60 6.23 15.74
CA LEU A 162 4.99 7.64 15.66
C LEU A 162 6.51 7.83 15.79
N LYS A 163 7.14 7.22 16.79
CA LYS A 163 8.58 7.36 17.03
C LYS A 163 9.43 6.74 15.91
N GLU A 164 8.99 5.63 15.34
CA GLU A 164 9.71 4.95 14.26
C GLU A 164 9.64 5.75 12.97
N ILE A 165 8.42 6.19 12.61
CA ILE A 165 8.09 6.98 11.41
C ILE A 165 8.71 8.39 11.47
N GLU A 166 8.90 8.94 12.67
CA GLU A 166 9.68 10.16 12.86
C GLU A 166 11.18 9.89 12.66
N LYS A 167 11.71 8.83 13.28
CA LYS A 167 13.14 8.50 13.25
C LYS A 167 13.65 8.15 11.85
N ASP A 168 12.85 7.48 11.03
CA ASP A 168 13.24 7.07 9.68
C ASP A 168 12.99 8.16 8.60
N GLY A 169 12.47 9.32 9.00
CA GLY A 169 12.19 10.45 8.12
C GLY A 169 10.87 10.35 7.34
N THR A 170 10.09 9.28 7.51
CA THR A 170 8.80 9.12 6.84
C THR A 170 7.82 10.25 7.19
N LEU A 171 7.78 10.68 8.46
CA LEU A 171 6.94 11.82 8.89
C LEU A 171 7.33 13.11 8.17
N THR A 172 8.63 13.40 8.07
CA THR A 172 9.14 14.57 7.35
C THR A 172 8.68 14.52 5.90
N LYS A 173 8.79 13.35 5.25
CA LYS A 173 8.36 13.18 3.86
C LYS A 173 6.85 13.37 3.69
N LEU A 174 6.03 12.85 4.60
CA LEU A 174 4.58 13.09 4.59
C LEU A 174 4.24 14.58 4.71
N ILE A 175 4.97 15.34 5.54
CA ILE A 175 4.78 16.78 5.68
C ILE A 175 5.17 17.52 4.40
N GLU A 176 6.26 17.13 3.73
CA GLU A 176 6.65 17.68 2.42
C GLU A 176 5.57 17.44 1.37
N ILE A 177 5.06 16.20 1.28
CA ILE A 177 3.99 15.82 0.36
C ILE A 177 2.73 16.64 0.65
N PHE A 178 2.34 16.76 1.93
CA PHE A 178 1.19 17.53 2.34
C PHE A 178 1.31 19.02 2.00
N ARG A 179 2.51 19.60 2.07
CA ARG A 179 2.76 21.03 1.75
C ARG A 179 2.94 21.29 0.25
N ASN A 180 3.08 20.27 -0.57
CA ASN A 180 3.32 20.44 -2.00
C ASN A 180 2.00 20.70 -2.76
N ASP A 181 1.83 21.93 -3.23
CA ASP A 181 0.66 22.34 -4.02
C ASP A 181 0.75 22.01 -5.52
N LYS A 182 1.89 21.50 -5.99
CA LYS A 182 2.16 21.26 -7.41
C LYS A 182 1.52 19.98 -7.95
N TYR A 183 1.10 19.06 -7.06
CA TYR A 183 0.49 17.80 -7.49
C TYR A 183 -0.80 18.05 -8.28
N GLN A 184 -0.97 17.34 -9.38
CA GLN A 184 -2.21 17.33 -10.15
C GLN A 184 -3.27 16.50 -9.41
N ILE A 185 -2.88 15.34 -8.89
CA ILE A 185 -3.73 14.46 -8.10
C ILE A 185 -3.83 15.00 -6.65
N LYS A 186 -4.92 15.73 -6.38
CA LYS A 186 -5.13 16.39 -5.08
C LYS A 186 -5.26 15.43 -3.90
N ASP A 187 -5.70 14.19 -4.15
CA ASP A 187 -5.88 13.17 -3.12
C ASP A 187 -4.58 12.75 -2.44
N ILE A 188 -3.42 12.87 -3.12
CA ILE A 188 -2.10 12.63 -2.53
C ILE A 188 -1.92 13.41 -1.23
N LYS A 189 -2.28 14.70 -1.26
CA LYS A 189 -2.18 15.58 -0.08
C LYS A 189 -3.14 15.15 1.02
N SER A 190 -4.34 14.73 0.64
CA SER A 190 -5.37 14.26 1.57
C SER A 190 -4.90 13.02 2.32
N PHE A 191 -4.38 12.01 1.61
CA PHE A 191 -3.86 10.79 2.24
C PHE A 191 -2.63 11.04 3.09
N ALA A 192 -1.75 11.97 2.69
CA ALA A 192 -0.64 12.40 3.54
C ALA A 192 -1.13 13.08 4.82
N ALA A 193 -2.12 13.98 4.73
CA ALA A 193 -2.72 14.63 5.89
C ALA A 193 -3.40 13.63 6.84
N CYS A 194 -4.15 12.67 6.30
CA CYS A 194 -4.76 11.58 7.08
C CYS A 194 -3.70 10.75 7.80
N SER A 195 -2.62 10.37 7.10
CA SER A 195 -1.50 9.63 7.70
C SER A 195 -0.91 10.37 8.89
N ILE A 196 -0.65 11.68 8.75
CA ILE A 196 -0.16 12.52 9.86
C ILE A 196 -1.18 12.57 11.00
N GLY A 197 -2.47 12.76 10.68
CA GLY A 197 -3.55 12.74 11.69
C GLY A 197 -3.57 11.44 12.50
N PHE A 198 -3.44 10.28 11.84
CA PHE A 198 -3.41 8.98 12.51
C PHE A 198 -2.14 8.74 13.32
N LEU A 199 -0.99 9.29 12.92
CA LEU A 199 0.25 9.22 13.72
C LEU A 199 0.11 10.00 15.03
N PHE A 200 -0.53 11.17 14.98
CA PHE A 200 -0.78 12.03 16.15
C PHE A 200 -2.10 11.70 16.86
N LYS A 201 -2.66 10.50 16.64
CA LYS A 201 -3.82 10.00 17.40
C LYS A 201 -3.58 10.16 18.90
N ALA A 202 -4.59 10.65 19.62
CA ALA A 202 -4.54 10.94 21.05
C ALA A 202 -3.40 11.88 21.49
N MET A 203 -2.84 12.65 20.56
CA MET A 203 -1.77 13.62 20.80
C MET A 203 -2.07 14.93 20.08
N SER A 204 -1.38 15.99 20.47
CA SER A 204 -1.43 17.26 19.76
C SER A 204 -0.65 17.16 18.45
N VAL A 205 -1.27 17.49 17.33
CA VAL A 205 -0.56 17.65 16.04
C VAL A 205 0.41 18.84 16.17
N PRO A 206 1.61 18.81 15.55
CA PRO A 206 2.57 19.90 15.64
C PRO A 206 1.97 21.23 15.16
N SER A 207 2.22 22.29 15.91
CA SER A 207 1.59 23.60 15.71
C SER A 207 1.82 24.19 14.30
N GLU A 208 2.93 23.82 13.67
CA GLU A 208 3.41 24.30 12.38
C GLU A 208 2.58 23.77 11.21
N ILE A 209 1.83 22.67 11.42
CA ILE A 209 1.01 22.01 10.39
C ILE A 209 -0.43 21.76 10.87
N GLY A 210 -0.68 21.83 12.18
CA GLY A 210 -1.94 21.41 12.79
C GLY A 210 -3.17 22.13 12.22
N SER A 211 -3.11 23.46 12.07
CA SER A 211 -4.25 24.22 11.53
C SER A 211 -4.60 23.83 10.10
N GLN A 212 -3.60 23.65 9.24
CA GLN A 212 -3.78 23.27 7.83
C GLN A 212 -4.34 21.85 7.71
N ILE A 213 -3.82 20.90 8.49
CA ILE A 213 -4.31 19.53 8.54
C ILE A 213 -5.77 19.50 8.99
N ILE A 214 -6.11 20.22 10.07
CA ILE A 214 -7.49 20.29 10.57
C ILE A 214 -8.44 20.83 9.51
N ILE A 215 -8.06 21.90 8.80
CA ILE A 215 -8.87 22.47 7.72
C ILE A 215 -9.07 21.45 6.59
N LEU A 216 -8.00 20.77 6.15
CA LEU A 216 -8.09 19.79 5.07
C LEU A 216 -8.98 18.60 5.47
N LEU A 217 -8.77 18.02 6.66
CA LEU A 217 -9.57 16.89 7.14
C LEU A 217 -11.06 17.26 7.27
N LYS A 218 -11.37 18.47 7.76
CA LYS A 218 -12.76 18.98 7.79
C LYS A 218 -13.39 19.04 6.40
N ASN A 219 -12.67 19.59 5.43
CA ASN A 219 -13.16 19.68 4.05
C ASN A 219 -13.37 18.28 3.45
N PHE A 220 -12.45 17.35 3.71
CA PHE A 220 -12.56 15.97 3.23
C PHE A 220 -13.80 15.26 3.80
N ILE A 221 -14.09 15.44 5.10
CA ILE A 221 -15.30 14.90 5.73
C ILE A 221 -16.57 15.52 5.13
N ILE A 222 -16.61 16.84 4.96
CA ILE A 222 -17.77 17.54 4.40
C ILE A 222 -18.08 17.05 2.98
N ASN A 223 -17.06 16.92 2.14
CA ASN A 223 -17.21 16.49 0.74
C ASN A 223 -17.67 15.02 0.65
N ASN A 224 -17.13 14.12 1.49
CA ASN A 224 -17.58 12.72 1.52
C ASN A 224 -19.00 12.55 2.07
N ILE A 225 -19.42 13.35 3.05
CA ILE A 225 -20.81 13.34 3.54
C ILE A 225 -21.79 13.80 2.46
N GLN A 226 -21.38 14.74 1.60
CA GLN A 226 -22.20 15.20 0.48
C GLN A 226 -22.32 14.14 -0.62
N SER A 227 -21.25 13.41 -0.93
CA SER A 227 -21.27 12.33 -1.94
C SER A 227 -22.04 11.08 -1.51
N ILE A 228 -22.26 10.87 -0.21
CA ILE A 228 -23.11 9.78 0.31
C ILE A 228 -24.61 10.14 0.23
N LYS A 229 -24.93 11.43 0.09
CA LYS A 229 -26.32 11.93 0.02
C LYS A 229 -26.82 12.16 -1.42
N SER A 230 -25.98 11.95 -2.42
CA SER A 230 -26.30 12.04 -3.86
C SER A 230 -26.44 10.65 -4.46
#